data_AF-A0A529HJP2-F1
#
_entry.id   AF-A0A529HJP2-F1
#
_cell.length_a   1.000
_cell.length_b   1.000
_cell.length_c   1.000
_cell.angle_alpha   90.00
_cell.angle_beta   90.00
_cell.angle_gamma   90.00
#
_symmetry.space_group_name_H-M   'P 1'
#
loop_
_entity.id
_entity.type
_entity.pdbx_description
1 polymer ?
#
loop_
_entity_poly.entity_id
_entity_poly.type
_entity_poly.pdbx_seq_one_letter_code
_entity_poly.pdbx_strand_id
1 'polypeptide(L)' 'GDFGTSISLRQDVLGLVFNRLPATLELATIALLMAVAIGVSAAILGARSRGTAVEAGIDIASGATLSIPDFLWGLV' A
#
# COMPACT_ATOMS: atom_id res chain seq x y z
N GLY A 1 8.96 -26.43 -15.65
CA GLY A 1 8.34 -26.82 -14.37
C GLY A 1 6.87 -26.57 -14.51
N ASP A 2 6.06 -27.63 -14.45
CA ASP A 2 4.61 -27.54 -14.51
C ASP A 2 4.10 -27.06 -13.14
N PHE A 3 3.35 -25.96 -13.13
CA PHE A 3 2.75 -25.41 -11.89
C PHE A 3 1.58 -26.27 -11.40
N GLY A 4 1.13 -27.25 -12.20
CA GLY A 4 0.12 -28.23 -11.84
C GLY A 4 -1.28 -27.63 -11.67
N THR A 5 -2.20 -28.49 -11.27
CA THR A 5 -3.59 -28.13 -10.93
C THR A 5 -3.71 -27.76 -9.45
N SER A 6 -4.40 -26.67 -9.15
CA SER A 6 -4.69 -26.26 -7.77
C SER A 6 -5.43 -27.36 -7.02
N ILE A 7 -4.91 -27.80 -5.88
CA ILE A 7 -5.54 -28.83 -5.02
C ILE A 7 -6.89 -28.34 -4.45
N SER A 8 -7.03 -27.01 -4.30
CA SER A 8 -8.23 -26.38 -3.72
C SER A 8 -9.29 -26.04 -4.77
N LEU A 9 -8.88 -25.67 -5.99
CA LEU A 9 -9.78 -25.17 -7.04
C LEU A 9 -9.84 -26.06 -8.31
N ARG A 10 -9.07 -27.16 -8.37
CA ARG A 10 -9.01 -28.15 -9.48
C ARG A 10 -8.87 -27.53 -10.87
N GLN A 11 -8.10 -26.46 -10.97
CA GLN A 11 -7.84 -25.71 -12.20
C GLN A 11 -6.37 -25.31 -12.27
N ASP A 12 -5.85 -25.11 -13.48
CA ASP A 12 -4.44 -24.78 -13.70
C ASP A 12 -4.02 -23.56 -12.90
N VAL A 13 -2.98 -23.70 -12.07
CA VAL A 13 -2.52 -22.65 -11.15
C VAL A 13 -2.07 -21.41 -11.92
N LEU A 14 -1.42 -21.60 -13.08
CA LEU A 14 -1.01 -20.51 -13.95
C LEU A 14 -2.21 -19.69 -14.46
N GLY A 15 -3.29 -20.35 -14.88
CA GLY A 15 -4.50 -19.67 -15.36
C GLY A 15 -5.15 -18.81 -14.26
N LEU A 16 -5.23 -19.34 -13.04
CA LEU A 16 -5.79 -18.62 -11.90
C LEU A 16 -4.94 -17.41 -11.50
N VAL A 17 -3.62 -17.54 -11.52
CA VAL A 17 -2.69 -16.44 -11.23
C VAL A 17 -2.82 -15.35 -12.29
N PHE A 18 -2.76 -15.68 -13.59
CA PHE A 18 -2.93 -14.71 -14.66
C PHE A 18 -4.29 -14.00 -14.64
N ASN A 19 -5.34 -14.64 -14.13
CA ASN A 19 -6.65 -14.02 -14.02
C ASN A 19 -6.76 -13.04 -12.83
N ARG A 20 -6.00 -13.27 -11.75
CA ARG A 20 -6.01 -12.38 -10.56
C ARG A 20 -4.93 -11.31 -10.56
N LEU A 21 -3.81 -11.55 -11.24
CA LEU A 21 -2.70 -10.61 -11.37
C LEU A 21 -3.14 -9.21 -11.86
N PRO A 22 -3.97 -9.07 -12.92
CA PRO A 22 -4.39 -7.77 -13.42
C PRO A 22 -5.10 -6.94 -12.35
N ALA A 23 -6.02 -7.55 -11.60
CA ALA A 23 -6.75 -6.87 -10.54
C ALA A 23 -5.83 -6.40 -9.40
N THR A 24 -4.85 -7.23 -9.00
CA THR A 24 -3.88 -6.81 -7.97
C THR A 24 -2.98 -5.67 -8.43
N LEU A 25 -2.57 -5.67 -9.71
CA LEU A 25 -1.73 -4.63 -10.30
C LEU A 25 -2.49 -3.31 -10.41
N GLU A 26 -3.75 -3.34 -10.82
CA GLU A 26 -4.62 -2.16 -10.89
C GLU A 26 -4.77 -1.53 -9.50
N LEU A 27 -5.11 -2.34 -8.50
CA LEU A 27 -5.23 -1.90 -7.10
C LEU A 27 -3.92 -1.33 -6.57
N ALA A 28 -2.79 -2.03 -6.77
CA ALA A 28 -1.47 -1.56 -6.34
C ALA A 28 -1.07 -0.25 -7.02
N THR A 29 -1.39 -0.08 -8.31
CA THR A 29 -1.07 1.13 -9.07
C THR A 29 -1.84 2.33 -8.54
N ILE A 30 -3.15 2.18 -8.30
CA ILE A 30 -3.98 3.26 -7.73
C ILE A 30 -3.52 3.61 -6.32
N ALA A 31 -3.26 2.61 -5.48
CA ALA A 31 -2.76 2.81 -4.12
C ALA A 31 -1.42 3.56 -4.12
N LEU A 32 -0.49 3.19 -5.01
CA LEU A 32 0.80 3.85 -5.17
C LEU A 32 0.63 5.32 -5.59
N LEU A 33 -0.22 5.60 -6.57
CA LEU A 33 -0.47 6.98 -7.02
C LEU A 33 -1.03 7.85 -5.88
N MET A 34 -1.98 7.33 -5.11
CA MET A 34 -2.50 8.05 -3.94
C MET A 34 -1.43 8.26 -2.87
N ALA A 35 -0.67 7.21 -2.54
CA ALA A 35 0.42 7.29 -1.57
C ALA A 35 1.47 8.33 -1.97
N VAL A 36 1.86 8.39 -3.24
CA VAL A 36 2.80 9.39 -3.76
C VAL A 36 2.19 10.78 -3.68
N ALA A 37 0.94 11.00 -4.11
CA ALA A 37 0.31 12.32 -4.07
C ALA A 37 0.21 12.87 -2.63
N ILE A 38 -0.22 12.03 -1.68
CA ILE A 38 -0.34 12.40 -0.27
C ILE A 38 1.05 12.58 0.35
N GLY A 39 1.97 11.64 0.13
CA GLY A 39 3.32 11.70 0.68
C GLY A 39 4.12 12.90 0.18
N VAL A 40 4.03 13.23 -1.12
CA VAL A 40 4.70 14.38 -1.70
C VAL A 40 4.12 15.69 -1.18
N SER A 41 2.80 15.82 -1.08
CA SER A 41 2.18 17.03 -0.54
C SER A 41 2.55 17.25 0.94
N ALA A 42 2.51 16.19 1.75
CA ALA A 42 2.97 16.24 3.14
C ALA A 42 4.46 16.59 3.24
N ALA A 43 5.32 15.99 2.41
CA ALA A 43 6.76 16.27 2.40
C ALA A 43 7.07 17.71 2.02
N ILE A 44 6.38 18.28 1.01
CA ILE A 44 6.54 19.69 0.63
C ILE A 44 6.10 20.61 1.77
N LEU A 45 4.97 20.30 2.42
CA LEU A 45 4.44 21.14 3.51
C LEU A 45 5.34 21.11 4.74
N GLY A 46 5.88 19.94 5.10
CA GLY A 46 6.87 19.77 6.15
C GLY A 46 8.18 20.50 5.83
N ALA A 47 8.69 20.36 4.61
CA ALA A 47 9.91 21.06 4.18
C ALA A 47 9.77 22.58 4.15
N ARG A 48 8.59 23.09 3.80
CA ARG A 48 8.26 24.54 3.83
C ARG A 48 8.12 25.07 5.26
N SER A 49 7.61 24.26 6.16
CA SER A 49 7.24 24.66 7.53
C SER A 49 8.24 24.14 8.57
N ARG A 50 9.51 24.02 8.19
CA ARG A 50 10.60 23.55 9.06
C ARG A 50 10.68 24.37 10.35
N GLY A 51 10.78 23.68 11.48
CA GLY A 51 10.81 24.23 12.83
C GLY A 51 9.45 24.64 13.38
N THR A 52 8.34 24.38 12.68
CA THR A 52 6.98 24.76 13.12
C THR A 52 6.17 23.57 13.61
N ALA A 53 5.05 23.85 14.28
CA ALA A 53 4.11 22.83 14.75
C ALA A 53 3.56 21.92 13.62
N VAL A 54 3.60 22.38 12.37
CA VAL A 54 3.15 21.59 11.20
C VAL A 54 4.13 20.45 10.91
N GLU A 55 5.45 20.70 10.96
CA GLU A 55 6.46 19.64 10.79
C GLU A 55 6.33 18.60 11.90
N ALA A 56 6.23 19.05 13.16
CA ALA A 56 6.03 18.15 14.30
C ALA A 56 4.77 17.30 14.17
N GLY A 57 3.66 17.87 13.66
CA GLY A 57 2.43 17.14 13.39
C GLY A 57 2.60 16.05 12.32
N ILE A 58 3.32 16.35 11.24
CA ILE A 58 3.62 15.40 10.16
C ILE A 58 4.51 14.26 10.66
N ASP A 59 5.53 14.57 11.47
CA ASP A 59 6.43 13.56 12.03
C ASP A 59 5.72 12.63 13.02
N ILE A 60 4.88 13.17 13.90
CA ILE A 60 4.08 12.38 14.84
C ILE A 60 3.11 11.47 14.07
N ALA A 61 2.40 12.01 13.07
CA ALA A 61 1.49 11.22 12.26
C ALA A 61 2.23 10.09 11.53
N SER A 62 3.39 10.39 10.94
CA SER A 62 4.22 9.40 10.25
C SER A 62 4.70 8.30 11.21
N GLY A 63 5.17 8.69 12.40
CA GLY A 63 5.59 7.76 13.45
C GLY A 63 4.45 6.86 13.93
N ALA A 64 3.26 7.43 14.13
CA ALA A 64 2.07 6.68 14.51
C ALA A 64 1.69 5.64 13.43
N THR A 65 1.64 6.04 12.16
CA THR A 65 1.34 5.12 11.06
C THR A 65 2.35 3.99 10.94
N LEU A 66 3.65 4.28 11.07
CA LEU A 66 4.71 3.26 11.03
C LEU A 66 4.70 2.31 12.24
N SER A 67 4.13 2.75 13.36
CA SER A 67 4.08 1.97 14.60
C SER A 67 2.85 1.05 14.67
N ILE A 68 1.81 1.30 13.87
CA ILE A 68 0.57 0.51 13.84
C ILE A 68 0.77 -0.67 12.87
N PRO A 69 0.65 -1.93 13.34
CA PRO A 69 0.72 -3.11 12.47
C PRO A 69 -0.34 -3.13 11.35
N ASP A 70 0.05 -3.59 10.15
CA ASP A 70 -0.81 -3.60 8.96
C ASP A 70 -2.15 -4.32 9.14
N PHE A 71 -2.17 -5.42 9.89
CA PHE A 71 -3.39 -6.23 10.09
C PHE A 71 -4.48 -5.49 10.87
N LEU A 72 -4.13 -4.50 11.70
CA LEU A 72 -5.11 -3.70 12.45
C LEU A 72 -5.93 -2.80 11.53
N TRP A 73 -5.33 -2.33 10.43
CA TRP A 73 -6.02 -1.50 9.44
C TRP A 73 -7.08 -2.27 8.64
N GLY A 74 -6.93 -3.60 8.53
CA GLY A 74 -7.87 -4.47 7.82
C GLY A 74 -8.96 -5.10 8.69
N LEU A 75 -9.02 -4.77 9.99
CA LEU A 75 -9.98 -5.35 10.94
C LEU A 75 -11.31 -4.58 11.01
N VAL A 76 -11.37 -3.37 10.44
CA VAL A 76 -12.52 -2.43 10.54
C VAL A 76 -13.43 -2.53 9.32
#